data_AF-A0A3R6DZD0-F1
#
_entry.id   AF-A0A3R6DZD0-F1
#
_cell.length_a   1.000
_cell.length_b   1.000
_cell.length_c   1.000
_cell.angle_alpha   90.00
_cell.angle_beta   90.00
_cell.angle_gamma   90.00
#
_symmetry.space_group_name_H-M   'P 1'
#
loop_
_entity.id
_entity.type
_entity.pdbx_description
1 polymer ?
#
loop_
_entity_poly.entity_id
_entity_poly.type
_entity_poly.pdbx_seq_one_letter_code
_entity_poly.pdbx_strand_id
1 'polypeptide(L)'
;DDYYSGLYGSYVEGEEKGIAKGRAEGIAKGRAEGIAKGRAEGMAKGMAKEKLDTANRLLSMGLSEAQVSTATELPLEEIQKMRK
;
A
#
# COMPACT_ATOMS: atom_id res chain seq x y z
N ASP A 1 -56.79 -9.46 -8.01
CA ASP A 1 -56.17 -8.44 -7.14
C ASP A 1 -54.66 -8.46 -7.41
N ASP A 2 -54.30 -8.34 -8.69
CA ASP A 2 -53.02 -8.85 -9.21
C ASP A 2 -52.04 -7.72 -9.56
N TYR A 3 -52.52 -6.48 -9.48
CA TYR A 3 -51.75 -5.27 -9.79
C TYR A 3 -50.87 -4.83 -8.61
N TYR A 4 -51.32 -5.09 -7.38
CA TYR A 4 -50.57 -4.75 -6.16
C TYR A 4 -49.42 -5.73 -5.88
N SER A 5 -49.52 -6.99 -6.30
CA SER A 5 -48.46 -7.99 -6.07
C SER A 5 -47.25 -7.78 -6.98
N GLY A 6 -47.46 -7.37 -8.24
CA GLY A 6 -46.39 -7.11 -9.20
C GLY A 6 -45.54 -5.89 -8.84
N LEU A 7 -46.16 -4.81 -8.34
CA LEU A 7 -45.43 -3.64 -7.85
C LEU A 7 -44.55 -4.02 -6.65
N TYR A 8 -45.14 -4.68 -5.64
CA TYR A 8 -44.43 -5.03 -4.41
C TYR A 8 -43.22 -5.95 -4.67
N GLY A 9 -43.37 -6.94 -5.57
CA GLY A 9 -42.26 -7.80 -5.98
C GLY A 9 -41.11 -7.02 -6.65
N SER A 10 -41.43 -6.05 -7.51
CA SER A 10 -40.42 -5.23 -8.20
C SER A 10 -39.64 -4.30 -7.26
N TYR A 11 -40.28 -3.77 -6.21
CA TYR A 11 -39.62 -2.94 -5.19
C TYR A 11 -38.66 -3.76 -4.34
N VAL A 12 -39.10 -4.94 -3.86
CA VAL A 12 -38.25 -5.84 -3.07
C VAL A 12 -37.05 -6.31 -3.88
N GLU A 13 -37.26 -6.69 -5.14
CA GLU A 13 -36.17 -7.12 -6.02
C GLU A 13 -35.19 -5.98 -6.34
N GLY A 14 -35.69 -4.75 -6.49
CA GLY A 14 -34.86 -3.56 -6.66
C GLY A 14 -34.01 -3.24 -5.42
N GLU A 15 -34.59 -3.35 -4.23
CA GLU A 15 -33.91 -3.13 -2.96
C GLU A 15 -32.83 -4.19 -2.70
N GLU A 16 -33.15 -5.48 -2.91
CA GLU A 16 -32.18 -6.58 -2.78
C GLU A 16 -31.00 -6.42 -3.75
N LYS A 17 -31.28 -6.07 -5.02
CA LYS A 17 -30.22 -5.78 -6.01
C LYS A 17 -29.38 -4.58 -5.61
N GLY A 18 -30.00 -3.52 -5.09
CA GLY A 18 -29.32 -2.32 -4.61
C GLY A 18 -28.36 -2.63 -3.45
N ILE A 19 -28.83 -3.37 -2.44
CA ILE A 19 -28.03 -3.78 -1.28
C ILE A 19 -26.89 -4.71 -1.71
N ALA A 20 -27.19 -5.71 -2.56
CA ALA A 20 -26.19 -6.65 -3.07
C ALA A 20 -25.08 -5.92 -3.84
N LYS A 21 -25.45 -5.00 -4.73
CA LYS A 21 -24.50 -4.20 -5.51
C LYS A 21 -23.67 -3.28 -4.61
N GLY A 22 -24.30 -2.54 -3.70
CA GLY A 22 -23.61 -1.65 -2.77
C GLY A 22 -22.61 -2.40 -1.88
N ARG A 23 -22.98 -3.60 -1.39
CA ARG A 23 -22.07 -4.45 -0.63
C ARG A 23 -20.91 -4.97 -1.46
N ALA A 24 -21.17 -5.43 -2.68
CA ALA A 24 -20.13 -5.92 -3.59
C ALA A 24 -19.13 -4.81 -3.95
N GLU A 25 -19.62 -3.62 -4.30
CA GLU A 25 -18.80 -2.45 -4.60
C GLU A 25 -17.99 -2.00 -3.38
N GLY A 26 -18.60 -1.96 -2.20
CA GLY A 26 -17.92 -1.61 -0.95
C GLY A 26 -16.77 -2.57 -0.62
N ILE A 27 -16.99 -3.88 -0.75
CA ILE A 27 -15.94 -4.90 -0.52
C ILE A 27 -14.83 -4.77 -1.57
N ALA A 28 -15.19 -4.62 -2.85
CA ALA A 28 -14.23 -4.51 -3.93
C ALA A 28 -13.33 -3.29 -3.75
N LYS A 29 -13.92 -2.12 -3.46
CA LYS A 29 -13.19 -0.88 -3.23
C LYS A 29 -12.31 -0.97 -1.99
N GLY A 30 -12.85 -1.43 -0.85
CA GLY A 30 -12.09 -1.57 0.38
C GLY A 30 -10.90 -2.52 0.24
N ARG A 31 -11.07 -3.64 -0.48
CA ARG A 31 -9.97 -4.58 -0.76
C ARG A 31 -8.92 -3.96 -1.68
N ALA A 32 -9.33 -3.29 -2.75
CA ALA A 32 -8.42 -2.64 -3.69
C ALA A 32 -7.57 -1.57 -2.99
N GLU A 33 -8.20 -0.70 -2.20
CA GLU A 33 -7.52 0.35 -1.42
C GLU A 33 -6.56 -0.26 -0.39
N GLY A 34 -7.00 -1.29 0.34
CA GLY A 34 -6.17 -1.98 1.32
C GLY A 34 -4.91 -2.63 0.70
N ILE A 35 -5.07 -3.32 -0.43
CA ILE A 35 -3.94 -3.93 -1.15
C ILE A 35 -2.99 -2.86 -1.68
N ALA A 36 -3.52 -1.79 -2.29
CA ALA A 36 -2.70 -0.71 -2.84
C ALA A 36 -1.86 -0.04 -1.76
N LYS A 37 -2.50 0.33 -0.63
CA LYS A 37 -1.82 0.95 0.51
C LYS A 37 -0.78 0.01 1.12
N GLY A 38 -1.14 -1.25 1.38
CA GLY A 38 -0.22 -2.24 1.95
C GLY A 38 0.99 -2.51 1.06
N ARG A 39 0.79 -2.60 -0.26
CA ARG A 39 1.88 -2.78 -1.23
C ARG A 39 2.80 -1.56 -1.28
N ALA A 40 2.23 -0.36 -1.33
CA ALA A 40 3.01 0.88 -1.35
C ALA A 40 3.86 1.05 -0.08
N GLU A 41 3.27 0.85 1.09
CA GLU A 41 3.99 0.92 2.37
C GLU A 41 5.06 -0.18 2.47
N GLY A 42 4.74 -1.41 2.06
CA GLY A 42 5.69 -2.51 2.06
C GLY A 42 6.88 -2.28 1.15
N MET A 43 6.64 -1.78 -0.08
CA MET A 43 7.71 -1.42 -1.01
C MET A 43 8.57 -0.28 -0.49
N ALA A 44 7.97 0.78 0.05
CA ALA A 44 8.71 1.91 0.61
C ALA A 44 9.62 1.48 1.78
N LYS A 45 9.09 0.67 2.72
CA LYS A 45 9.86 0.11 3.84
C LYS A 45 10.98 -0.82 3.34
N GLY A 46 10.69 -1.65 2.34
CA GLY A 46 11.68 -2.55 1.75
C GLY A 46 12.83 -1.81 1.08
N MET A 47 12.53 -0.80 0.26
CA MET A 47 13.54 0.04 -0.39
C MET A 47 14.39 0.82 0.62
N ALA A 48 13.76 1.40 1.65
CA ALA A 48 14.50 2.12 2.69
C ALA A 48 15.45 1.19 3.44
N LYS A 49 14.99 -0.02 3.79
CA LYS A 49 15.83 -1.03 4.44
C LYS A 49 16.99 -1.47 3.55
N GLU A 50 16.74 -1.72 2.26
CA GLU A 50 17.77 -2.15 1.31
C GLU A 50 18.85 -1.07 1.12
N LYS A 51 18.48 0.22 1.04
CA LYS A 51 19.43 1.33 1.01
C LYS A 51 20.34 1.36 2.24
N LEU A 52 19.78 1.13 3.43
CA LEU A 52 20.55 1.07 4.68
C LEU A 52 21.46 -0.16 4.76
N ASP A 53 20.97 -1.34 4.35
CA ASP A 53 21.76 -2.57 4.32
C ASP A 53 22.93 -2.44 3.33
N THR A 54 22.68 -1.84 2.17
CA THR A 54 23.72 -1.53 1.18
C THR A 54 24.72 -0.52 1.72
N ALA A 55 24.27 0.55 2.39
CA ALA A 55 25.16 1.53 3.03
C ALA A 55 26.10 0.88 4.06
N ASN A 56 25.57 0.05 4.95
CA ASN A 56 26.33 -0.68 5.96
C ASN A 56 27.39 -1.60 5.33
N ARG A 57 27.03 -2.30 4.25
CA ARG A 57 27.95 -3.18 3.54
C ARG A 57 29.08 -2.39 2.90
N LEU A 58 28.79 -1.26 2.26
CA LEU A 58 29.80 -0.41 1.64
C LEU A 58 30.75 0.22 2.68
N LEU A 59 30.22 0.68 3.82
CA LEU A 59 31.05 1.17 4.93
C LEU A 59 31.96 0.06 5.47
N SER A 60 31.44 -1.16 5.63
CA SER A 60 32.20 -2.33 6.09
C SER A 60 33.29 -2.75 5.10
N MET A 61 33.13 -2.42 3.82
CA MET A 61 34.15 -2.60 2.77
C MET A 61 35.21 -1.49 2.76
N GLY A 62 35.12 -0.49 3.65
CA GLY A 62 36.09 0.59 3.79
C GLY A 62 35.88 1.79 2.88
N LEU A 63 34.70 1.92 2.23
CA LEU A 63 34.37 3.10 1.44
C LEU A 63 34.16 4.32 2.35
N SER A 64 34.48 5.51 1.84
CA SER A 64 34.21 6.75 2.56
C SER A 64 32.72 7.07 2.63
N GLU A 65 32.30 7.76 3.68
CA GLU A 65 30.91 8.16 3.91
C GLU A 65 30.33 8.95 2.72
N ALA A 66 31.16 9.78 2.05
CA ALA A 66 30.77 10.51 0.85
C ALA A 66 30.50 9.58 -0.35
N GLN A 67 31.31 8.54 -0.54
CA GLN A 67 31.09 7.54 -1.59
C GLN A 67 29.84 6.71 -1.30
N VAL A 68 29.61 6.33 -0.04
CA VAL A 68 28.42 5.59 0.37
C VAL A 68 27.16 6.43 0.21
N SER A 69 27.19 7.70 0.60
CA SER A 69 26.10 8.65 0.39
C SER A 69 25.75 8.78 -1.10
N THR A 70 26.77 8.88 -1.96
CA THR A 70 26.57 8.93 -3.42
C THR A 70 25.98 7.64 -3.97
N ALA A 71 26.46 6.47 -3.53
CA ALA A 71 26.04 5.16 -4.04
C ALA A 71 24.64 4.74 -3.60
N THR A 72 24.20 5.18 -2.41
CA THR A 72 22.91 4.80 -1.81
C THR A 72 21.85 5.90 -1.92
N GLU A 73 22.25 7.08 -2.41
CA GLU A 73 21.45 8.31 -2.42
C GLU A 73 20.92 8.69 -1.03
N LEU A 74 21.61 8.25 0.03
CA LEU A 74 21.30 8.62 1.40
C LEU A 74 22.04 9.90 1.76
N PRO A 75 21.44 10.80 2.56
CA PRO A 75 22.12 11.98 3.07
C PRO A 75 23.39 11.59 3.86
N LEU A 76 24.45 12.39 3.72
CA LEU A 76 25.70 12.15 4.45
C LEU A 76 25.49 12.08 5.97
N GLU A 77 24.58 12.89 6.50
CA GLU A 77 24.20 12.89 7.91
C GLU A 77 23.61 11.54 8.37
N GLU A 78 22.82 10.89 7.51
CA GLU A 78 22.26 9.57 7.81
C GLU A 78 23.36 8.52 7.83
N ILE A 79 24.27 8.54 6.85
CA ILE A 79 25.44 7.65 6.80
C ILE A 79 26.33 7.84 8.04
N GLN A 80 26.55 9.08 8.49
CA GLN A 80 27.33 9.39 9.69
C GLN A 80 26.73 8.82 10.98
N LYS A 81 25.39 8.79 11.08
CA LYS A 81 24.70 8.19 12.24
C LYS A 81 24.91 6.69 12.32
N MET A 82 25.14 6.00 11.20
CA MET A 82 25.33 4.54 11.14
C MET A 82 26.68 4.07 11.69
N ARG A 83 27.63 5.00 11.87
CA ARG A 83 29.00 4.70 12.31
C ARG A 83 29.24 4.94 13.81
N LYS A 84 28.25 5.48 14.53
CA LYS A 84 28.28 5.66 15.99
C LYS A 84 27.88 4.37 16.70
#